data_AF-A0A4Q1BBG7-F1
#
_entry.id   AF-A0A4Q1BBG7-F1
#
_cell.length_a   1.000
_cell.length_b   1.000
_cell.length_c   1.000
_cell.angle_alpha   90.00
_cell.angle_beta   90.00
_cell.angle_gamma   90.00
#
_symmetry.space_group_name_H-M   'P 1'
#
loop_
_entity.id
_entity.type
_entity.pdbx_description
1 polymer ?
#
loop_
_entity_poly.entity_id
_entity_poly.type
_entity_poly.pdbx_seq_one_letter_code
_entity_poly.pdbx_strand_id
1 'polypeptide(L)'
;MNKFVWRSGALLTAIGISSSAFGSHGLKSIHPSLSDNQLSSWSTASNYLIYNGIGLLVLSLHPNFTSSTISIPNTSITSSEITNSSTKTQTRSIPSLGIRNTSLTSGMKVSSGRGSRFRIAANMILFGSLTFSGTIFGLVLNREKLGKILGPLTPIGGSVMIAGYILLAI
;
A
#
# COMPACT_ATOMS: atom_id res chain seq x y z
N MET A 1 -6.64 -2.65 8.11
CA MET A 1 -6.73 -1.99 6.78
C MET A 1 -5.81 -0.78 6.73
N ASN A 2 -4.88 -0.74 5.78
CA ASN A 2 -4.11 0.47 5.54
C ASN A 2 -5.01 1.49 4.83
N LYS A 3 -5.45 2.51 5.58
CA LYS A 3 -6.34 3.56 5.07
C LYS A 3 -5.76 4.28 3.85
N PHE A 4 -4.42 4.29 3.70
CA PHE A 4 -3.75 4.90 2.56
C PHE A 4 -4.05 4.18 1.24
N VAL A 5 -3.80 2.87 1.15
CA VAL A 5 -3.98 2.10 -0.10
C VAL A 5 -5.43 2.13 -0.57
N TRP A 6 -6.38 1.98 0.37
CA TRP A 6 -7.80 2.06 0.07
C TRP A 6 -8.21 3.44 -0.47
N ARG A 7 -7.76 4.53 0.20
CA ARG A 7 -8.03 5.90 -0.25
C ARG A 7 -7.41 6.19 -1.60
N SER A 8 -6.18 5.74 -1.83
CA SER A 8 -5.49 5.91 -3.12
C SER A 8 -6.24 5.18 -4.23
N GLY A 9 -6.66 3.93 -4.03
CA GLY A 9 -7.45 3.18 -5.01
C GLY A 9 -8.79 3.86 -5.34
N ALA A 10 -9.52 4.33 -4.32
CA ALA A 10 -10.75 5.09 -4.50
C ALA A 10 -10.51 6.39 -5.28
N LEU A 11 -9.46 7.14 -4.94
CA LEU A 11 -9.13 8.40 -5.59
C LEU A 11 -8.72 8.19 -7.05
N LEU A 12 -7.88 7.20 -7.35
CA LEU A 12 -7.50 6.89 -8.74
C LEU A 12 -8.72 6.51 -9.57
N THR A 13 -9.62 5.69 -9.01
CA THR A 13 -10.85 5.29 -9.70
C THR A 13 -11.74 6.49 -9.96
N ALA A 14 -11.92 7.37 -8.96
CA ALA A 14 -12.72 8.59 -9.11
C ALA A 14 -12.14 9.54 -10.17
N ILE A 15 -10.82 9.75 -10.17
CA ILE A 15 -10.14 10.56 -11.18
C ILE A 15 -10.29 9.91 -12.57
N GLY A 16 -10.10 8.61 -12.68
CA GLY A 16 -10.23 7.89 -13.95
C GLY A 16 -11.65 7.98 -14.53
N ILE A 17 -12.68 7.79 -13.70
CA ILE A 17 -14.08 7.93 -14.13
C ILE A 17 -14.36 9.39 -14.52
N SER A 18 -13.91 10.35 -13.73
CA SER A 18 -14.11 11.78 -14.02
C SER A 18 -13.44 12.15 -15.35
N SER A 19 -12.18 11.79 -15.55
CA SER A 19 -11.44 12.02 -16.80
C SER A 19 -12.07 11.29 -17.99
N SER A 20 -12.66 10.11 -17.80
CA SER A 20 -13.34 9.36 -18.86
C SER A 20 -14.67 10.03 -19.27
N ALA A 21 -15.51 10.37 -18.29
CA ALA A 21 -16.82 10.96 -18.51
C ALA A 21 -16.73 12.40 -19.06
N PHE A 22 -15.88 13.23 -18.46
CA PHE A 22 -15.76 14.63 -18.87
C PHE A 22 -14.74 14.83 -19.99
N GLY A 23 -13.75 13.97 -20.12
CA GLY A 23 -12.71 14.15 -21.12
C GLY A 23 -13.17 13.82 -22.54
N SER A 24 -13.88 12.71 -22.74
CA SER A 24 -14.37 12.32 -24.08
C SER A 24 -15.33 13.34 -24.68
N HIS A 25 -16.17 13.98 -23.87
CA HIS A 25 -17.09 15.03 -24.29
C HIS A 25 -16.46 16.43 -24.28
N GLY A 26 -15.68 16.77 -23.24
CA GLY A 26 -15.14 18.12 -23.05
C GLY A 26 -13.90 18.43 -23.89
N LEU A 27 -12.99 17.48 -24.10
CA LEU A 27 -11.74 17.77 -24.82
C LEU A 27 -12.00 18.16 -26.27
N LYS A 28 -12.97 17.54 -26.95
CA LYS A 28 -13.28 17.86 -28.35
C LYS A 28 -13.94 19.23 -28.50
N SER A 29 -14.70 19.66 -27.50
CA SER A 29 -15.30 20.99 -27.47
C SER A 29 -14.28 22.09 -27.16
N ILE A 30 -13.28 21.81 -26.32
CA ILE A 30 -12.26 22.79 -25.91
C ILE A 30 -11.09 22.83 -26.91
N HIS A 31 -10.74 21.68 -27.52
CA HIS A 31 -9.67 21.54 -28.51
C HIS A 31 -10.19 20.82 -29.77
N PRO A 32 -10.82 21.56 -30.71
CA PRO A 32 -11.43 20.97 -31.91
C PRO A 32 -10.44 20.28 -32.86
N SER A 33 -9.15 20.59 -32.75
CA SER A 33 -8.07 20.06 -33.59
C SER A 33 -7.47 18.75 -33.08
N LEU A 34 -8.01 18.15 -32.01
CA LEU A 34 -7.53 16.87 -31.49
C LEU A 34 -7.76 15.75 -32.52
N SER A 35 -6.70 15.02 -32.84
CA SER A 35 -6.79 13.80 -33.64
C SER A 35 -7.55 12.71 -32.87
N ASP A 36 -8.27 11.85 -33.58
CA ASP A 36 -8.94 10.68 -33.00
C ASP A 36 -7.96 9.77 -32.21
N ASN A 37 -6.69 9.72 -32.62
CA ASN A 37 -5.63 9.01 -31.89
C ASN A 37 -5.35 9.60 -30.50
N GLN A 38 -5.47 10.92 -30.34
CA GLN A 38 -5.29 11.59 -29.05
C GLN A 38 -6.49 11.34 -28.13
N LEU A 39 -7.71 11.35 -28.67
CA LEU A 39 -8.91 10.98 -27.92
C LEU A 39 -8.87 9.52 -27.46
N SER A 40 -8.42 8.61 -28.33
CA SER A 40 -8.19 7.21 -27.98
C SER A 40 -7.12 7.05 -26.88
N SER A 41 -6.01 7.79 -26.99
CA SER A 41 -4.95 7.79 -25.96
C SER A 41 -5.47 8.33 -24.62
N TRP A 42 -6.31 9.36 -24.64
CA TRP A 42 -6.96 9.91 -23.44
C TRP A 42 -7.86 8.88 -22.75
N SER A 43 -8.70 8.19 -23.53
CA SER A 43 -9.56 7.12 -23.01
C SER A 43 -8.71 5.99 -22.42
N THR A 44 -7.61 5.63 -23.09
CA THR A 44 -6.66 4.63 -22.61
C THR A 44 -6.10 5.01 -21.24
N ALA A 45 -5.57 6.23 -21.07
CA ALA A 45 -5.07 6.71 -19.78
C ALA A 45 -6.11 6.65 -18.65
N SER A 46 -7.34 7.05 -18.98
CA SER A 46 -8.46 7.00 -18.03
C SER A 46 -8.79 5.57 -17.61
N ASN A 47 -8.83 4.64 -18.57
CA ASN A 47 -9.08 3.22 -18.32
C ASN A 47 -8.01 2.60 -17.42
N TYR A 48 -6.73 2.94 -17.64
CA TYR A 48 -5.65 2.48 -16.76
C TYR A 48 -5.82 3.00 -15.33
N LEU A 49 -6.23 4.24 -15.11
CA LEU A 49 -6.53 4.73 -13.75
C LEU A 49 -7.67 3.97 -13.08
N ILE A 50 -8.74 3.67 -13.83
CA ILE A 50 -9.89 2.94 -13.33
C ILE A 50 -9.49 1.51 -12.96
N TYR A 51 -8.86 0.77 -13.87
CA TYR A 51 -8.50 -0.63 -13.63
C TYR A 51 -7.48 -0.78 -12.50
N ASN A 52 -6.45 0.05 -12.46
CA ASN A 52 -5.47 0.01 -11.37
C ASN A 52 -6.07 0.50 -10.05
N GLY A 53 -6.96 1.50 -10.08
CA GLY A 53 -7.68 1.99 -8.90
C GLY A 53 -8.58 0.91 -8.28
N ILE A 54 -9.35 0.21 -9.10
CA ILE A 54 -10.16 -0.94 -8.68
C ILE A 54 -9.26 -2.08 -8.20
N GLY A 55 -8.17 -2.37 -8.90
CA GLY A 55 -7.17 -3.35 -8.47
C GLY A 55 -6.61 -3.05 -7.08
N LEU A 56 -6.30 -1.79 -6.78
CA LEU A 56 -5.85 -1.35 -5.45
C LEU A 56 -6.95 -1.45 -4.38
N LEU A 57 -8.22 -1.18 -4.74
CA LEU A 57 -9.35 -1.37 -3.83
C LEU A 57 -9.51 -2.84 -3.44
N VAL A 58 -9.52 -3.73 -4.43
CA VAL A 58 -9.58 -5.19 -4.23
C VAL A 58 -8.38 -5.69 -3.44
N LEU A 59 -7.18 -5.23 -3.80
CA LEU A 59 -5.96 -5.59 -3.09
C LEU A 59 -6.01 -5.16 -1.61
N SER A 60 -6.59 -3.99 -1.32
CA SER A 60 -6.76 -3.51 0.06
C SER A 60 -7.73 -4.35 0.90
N LEU A 61 -8.60 -5.14 0.28
CA LEU A 61 -9.50 -6.08 0.97
C LEU A 61 -8.80 -7.40 1.31
N HIS A 62 -7.60 -7.65 0.77
CA HIS A 62 -6.92 -8.93 0.93
C HIS A 62 -6.46 -9.18 2.39
N PRO A 63 -6.74 -10.34 3.00
CA PRO A 63 -6.47 -10.63 4.43
C PRO A 63 -5.02 -10.39 4.88
N ASN A 64 -4.06 -10.60 3.98
CA ASN A 64 -2.63 -10.33 4.23
C ASN A 64 -2.30 -8.84 4.52
N PHE A 65 -3.23 -7.90 4.34
CA PHE A 65 -3.08 -6.48 4.76
C PHE A 65 -3.48 -6.22 6.22
N THR A 66 -3.92 -7.24 6.95
CA THR A 66 -4.26 -7.13 8.38
C THR A 66 -3.04 -7.51 9.23
N SER A 67 -2.26 -6.50 9.62
CA SER A 67 -1.22 -6.67 10.65
C SER A 67 -1.88 -6.81 12.01
N SER A 68 -2.24 -8.03 12.40
CA SER A 68 -2.60 -8.33 13.78
C SER A 68 -1.30 -8.37 14.59
N THR A 69 -0.85 -7.22 15.10
CA THR A 69 0.12 -7.22 16.21
C THR A 69 -0.62 -7.82 17.40
N ILE A 70 -0.36 -9.09 17.68
CA ILE A 70 -0.79 -9.70 18.94
C ILE A 70 0.01 -8.99 20.04
N SER A 71 -0.61 -7.99 20.66
CA SER A 71 -0.12 -7.45 21.92
C SER A 71 -0.34 -8.53 22.95
N ILE A 72 0.72 -9.28 23.29
CA ILE A 72 0.70 -10.14 24.47
C ILE A 72 0.56 -9.17 25.66
N PRO A 73 -0.54 -9.23 26.43
CA PRO A 73 -0.62 -8.44 27.65
C PRO A 73 0.55 -8.86 28.53
N ASN A 74 1.30 -7.89 29.07
CA ASN A 74 2.23 -8.17 30.16
C ASN A 74 1.39 -8.68 31.33
N THR A 75 1.18 -9.99 31.40
CA THR A 75 0.85 -10.65 32.66
C THR A 75 2.12 -10.55 33.50
N SER A 76 2.29 -9.42 34.16
CA SER A 76 3.08 -9.38 35.38
C SER A 76 2.40 -10.37 36.31
N ILE A 77 2.91 -11.60 36.36
CA ILE A 77 2.62 -12.51 37.46
C ILE A 77 3.18 -11.79 38.67
N THR A 78 2.35 -10.97 39.31
CA THR A 78 2.66 -10.38 40.60
C THR A 78 2.78 -11.55 41.56
N SER A 79 4.00 -11.77 42.07
CA SER A 79 4.32 -12.82 43.04
C SER A 79 3.45 -12.79 44.31
N SER A 80 2.62 -11.75 44.48
CA SER A 80 1.64 -11.63 45.56
C SER A 80 0.49 -12.63 45.48
N GLU A 81 0.21 -13.23 44.31
CA GLU A 81 -0.82 -14.29 44.18
C GLU A 81 -0.34 -15.66 44.71
N ILE A 82 0.97 -15.82 44.94
CA ILE A 82 1.53 -17.04 45.53
C ILE A 82 1.50 -17.00 47.07
N THR A 83 1.45 -15.82 47.69
CA THR A 83 1.56 -15.68 49.17
C THR A 83 0.30 -16.02 49.97
N ASN A 84 -0.87 -16.19 49.34
CA ASN A 84 -2.10 -16.50 50.08
C ASN A 84 -2.47 -18.00 50.12
N SER A 85 -1.69 -18.89 49.50
CA SER A 85 -1.81 -20.33 49.74
C SER A 85 -0.97 -20.72 50.95
N SER A 86 -1.46 -20.39 52.14
CA SER A 86 -0.92 -20.90 53.40
C SER A 86 -1.10 -22.41 53.49
N THR A 87 -0.10 -23.17 53.05
CA THR A 87 0.16 -24.53 53.55
C THR A 87 1.54 -24.57 54.19
N LYS A 88 1.50 -24.29 55.50
CA LYS A 88 2.48 -24.59 56.55
C LYS A 88 3.50 -25.69 56.17
N THR A 89 4.73 -25.34 55.77
CA THR A 89 5.89 -26.25 55.84
C THR A 89 7.21 -25.48 55.99
N GLN A 90 7.70 -25.51 57.23
CA GLN A 90 9.08 -25.69 57.68
C GLN A 90 10.25 -25.06 56.89
N THR A 91 10.87 -24.10 57.56
CA THR A 91 12.13 -23.40 57.27
C THR A 91 13.34 -24.33 57.18
N ARG A 92 14.07 -24.27 56.06
CA ARG A 92 15.53 -24.51 56.02
C ARG A 92 16.21 -23.42 55.21
N SER A 93 17.29 -22.88 55.77
CA SER A 93 18.14 -21.82 55.21
C SER A 93 18.83 -22.27 53.93
N ILE A 94 18.48 -21.66 52.79
CA ILE A 94 19.24 -21.75 51.53
C ILE A 94 20.14 -20.51 51.44
N PRO A 95 21.44 -20.63 51.11
CA PRO A 95 22.32 -19.47 50.90
C PRO A 95 21.83 -18.63 49.72
N SER A 96 21.91 -17.30 49.85
CA SER A 96 21.50 -16.35 48.81
C SER A 96 22.42 -16.42 47.60
N LEU A 97 22.18 -17.38 46.70
CA LEU A 97 22.68 -17.31 45.34
C LEU A 97 21.97 -16.15 44.66
N GLY A 98 22.73 -15.09 44.38
CA GLY A 98 22.26 -13.87 43.75
C GLY A 98 21.62 -14.18 42.41
N ILE A 99 20.29 -14.35 42.41
CA ILE A 99 19.49 -14.40 41.20
C ILE A 99 19.42 -12.96 40.70
N ARG A 100 20.33 -12.63 39.77
CA ARG A 100 20.18 -11.43 38.95
C ARG A 100 18.88 -11.59 38.19
N ASN A 101 17.91 -10.72 38.48
CA ASN A 101 16.72 -10.52 37.67
C ASN A 101 17.18 -10.05 36.28
N THR A 102 17.49 -10.99 35.40
CA THR A 102 17.66 -10.70 33.99
C THR A 102 16.27 -10.42 33.44
N SER A 103 15.90 -9.14 33.42
CA SER A 103 14.76 -8.65 32.66
C SER A 103 15.02 -8.93 31.18
N LEU A 104 14.71 -10.14 30.74
CA LEU A 104 14.46 -10.48 29.33
C LEU A 104 13.12 -9.84 28.92
N THR A 105 13.00 -8.53 29.12
CA THR A 105 11.90 -7.69 28.66
C THR A 105 12.38 -6.97 27.41
N SER A 106 12.87 -7.70 26.42
CA SER A 106 12.98 -7.17 25.08
C SER A 106 11.75 -7.68 24.35
N GLY A 107 10.70 -6.85 24.29
CA GLY A 107 9.50 -7.12 23.53
C GLY A 107 9.89 -7.43 22.09
N MET A 108 10.03 -8.71 21.78
CA MET A 108 10.40 -9.19 20.46
C MET A 108 9.20 -8.94 19.55
N LYS A 109 9.19 -7.77 18.92
CA LYS A 109 8.24 -7.41 17.88
C LYS A 109 8.55 -8.30 16.67
N VAL A 110 7.95 -9.49 16.62
CA VAL A 110 7.98 -10.36 15.45
C VAL A 110 7.11 -9.69 14.38
N SER A 111 7.72 -8.75 13.67
CA SER A 111 7.13 -8.09 12.51
C SER A 111 7.10 -9.12 11.38
N SER A 112 5.93 -9.74 11.18
CA SER A 112 5.68 -10.64 10.06
C SER A 112 5.99 -9.92 8.73
N GLY A 113 7.14 -10.23 8.12
CA GLY A 113 7.66 -9.55 6.93
C GLY A 113 6.74 -9.61 5.70
N ARG A 114 5.73 -10.48 5.73
CA ARG A 114 4.77 -10.70 4.65
C ARG A 114 3.84 -9.50 4.40
N GLY A 115 3.51 -8.69 5.41
CA GLY A 115 2.71 -7.48 5.22
C GLY A 115 3.47 -6.34 4.51
N SER A 116 4.80 -6.38 4.49
CA SER A 116 5.64 -5.34 3.89
C SER A 116 5.63 -5.41 2.37
N ARG A 117 5.77 -6.61 1.78
CA ARG A 117 5.79 -6.81 0.32
C ARG A 117 4.52 -6.34 -0.38
N PHE A 118 3.35 -6.59 0.22
CA PHE A 118 2.06 -6.16 -0.33
C PHE A 118 1.91 -4.64 -0.32
N ARG A 119 2.45 -3.97 0.70
CA ARG A 119 2.46 -2.49 0.77
C ARG A 119 3.41 -1.89 -0.27
N ILE A 120 4.57 -2.52 -0.46
CA ILE A 120 5.54 -2.11 -1.49
C ILE A 120 4.92 -2.27 -2.88
N ALA A 121 4.33 -3.43 -3.18
CA ALA A 121 3.63 -3.69 -4.43
C ALA A 121 2.51 -2.67 -4.70
N ALA A 122 1.67 -2.40 -3.71
CA ALA A 122 0.60 -1.41 -3.83
C ALA A 122 1.13 0.01 -4.13
N ASN A 123 2.23 0.43 -3.49
CA ASN A 123 2.86 1.71 -3.76
C ASN A 123 3.45 1.76 -5.17
N MET A 124 4.08 0.68 -5.64
CA MET A 124 4.63 0.60 -7.00
C MET A 124 3.53 0.69 -8.06
N ILE A 125 2.41 -0.02 -7.87
CA ILE A 125 1.24 0.06 -8.75
C ILE A 125 0.68 1.48 -8.75
N LEU A 126 0.55 2.12 -7.58
CA LEU A 126 0.05 3.49 -7.45
C LEU A 126 0.93 4.50 -8.21
N PHE A 127 2.23 4.54 -7.91
CA PHE A 127 3.17 5.48 -8.54
C PHE A 127 3.34 5.19 -10.04
N GLY A 128 3.41 3.92 -10.42
CA GLY A 128 3.46 3.49 -11.81
C GLY A 128 2.22 3.94 -12.59
N SER A 129 1.02 3.74 -12.03
CA SER A 129 -0.25 4.15 -12.66
C SER A 129 -0.36 5.66 -12.84
N LEU A 130 0.03 6.44 -11.82
CA LEU A 130 0.05 7.90 -11.86
C LEU A 130 1.04 8.42 -12.90
N THR A 131 2.24 7.85 -12.95
CA THR A 131 3.28 8.24 -13.91
C THR A 131 2.86 7.89 -15.33
N PHE A 132 2.41 6.65 -15.57
CA PHE A 132 1.98 6.18 -16.88
C PHE A 132 0.78 6.99 -17.41
N SER A 133 -0.30 7.06 -16.64
CA SER A 133 -1.53 7.73 -17.07
C SER A 133 -1.38 9.24 -17.13
N GLY A 134 -0.67 9.84 -16.17
CA GLY A 134 -0.37 11.28 -16.18
C GLY A 134 0.49 11.69 -17.37
N THR A 135 1.43 10.84 -17.79
CA THR A 135 2.26 11.09 -18.97
C THR A 135 1.42 11.08 -20.25
N ILE A 136 0.51 10.11 -20.42
CA ILE A 136 -0.40 10.06 -21.57
C ILE A 136 -1.31 11.30 -21.59
N PHE A 137 -1.88 11.71 -20.46
CA PHE A 137 -2.69 12.93 -20.40
C PHE A 137 -1.89 14.18 -20.82
N GLY A 138 -0.64 14.31 -20.35
CA GLY A 138 0.25 15.40 -20.78
C GLY A 138 0.55 15.38 -22.27
N LEU A 139 0.78 14.19 -22.85
CA LEU A 139 1.03 14.02 -24.28
C LEU A 139 -0.20 14.33 -25.15
N VAL A 140 -1.40 14.02 -24.66
CA VAL A 140 -2.65 14.36 -25.36
C VAL A 140 -2.82 15.88 -25.45
N LEU A 141 -2.57 16.60 -24.36
CA LEU A 141 -2.77 18.05 -24.30
C LEU A 141 -1.66 18.85 -24.98
N ASN A 142 -0.40 18.40 -24.93
CA ASN A 142 0.75 19.18 -25.39
C ASN A 142 1.82 18.34 -26.10
N ARG A 143 1.41 17.56 -27.11
CA ARG A 143 2.27 16.62 -27.85
C ARG A 143 3.56 17.25 -28.40
N GLU A 144 3.49 18.48 -28.91
CA GLU A 144 4.61 19.12 -29.60
C GLU A 144 5.77 19.53 -28.67
N LYS A 145 5.44 20.01 -27.46
CA LYS A 145 6.44 20.41 -26.47
C LYS A 145 6.84 19.26 -25.55
N LEU A 146 5.87 18.46 -25.13
CA LEU A 146 6.07 17.41 -24.13
C LEU A 146 6.46 16.06 -24.75
N GLY A 147 6.23 15.85 -26.06
CA GLY A 147 6.54 14.58 -26.75
C GLY A 147 7.98 14.10 -26.62
N LYS A 148 8.95 15.03 -26.59
CA LYS A 148 10.38 14.72 -26.53
C LYS A 148 10.84 14.20 -25.17
N ILE A 149 10.20 14.63 -24.08
CA ILE A 149 10.57 14.25 -22.70
C ILE A 149 9.62 13.19 -22.14
N LEU A 150 8.32 13.30 -22.44
CA LEU A 150 7.28 12.40 -21.92
C LEU A 150 7.14 11.11 -22.72
N GLY A 151 7.64 11.05 -23.95
CA GLY A 151 7.64 9.82 -24.76
C GLY A 151 8.31 8.63 -24.03
N PRO A 152 9.59 8.77 -23.60
CA PRO A 152 10.30 7.70 -22.88
C PRO A 152 9.79 7.44 -21.46
N LEU A 153 9.10 8.40 -20.84
CA LEU A 153 8.61 8.24 -19.48
C LEU A 153 7.44 7.23 -19.38
N THR A 154 6.69 7.08 -20.47
CA THR A 154 5.54 6.17 -20.54
C THR A 154 5.98 4.69 -20.35
N PRO A 155 6.97 4.15 -21.09
CA PRO A 155 7.51 2.81 -20.83
C PRO A 155 8.08 2.62 -19.42
N ILE A 156 8.69 3.66 -18.83
CA ILE A 156 9.29 3.59 -17.49
C ILE A 156 8.20 3.44 -16.43
N GLY A 157 7.15 4.26 -16.50
CA GLY A 157 5.99 4.15 -15.61
C GLY A 157 5.30 2.80 -15.72
N GLY A 158 5.14 2.29 -16.95
CA GLY A 158 4.61 0.94 -17.20
C GLY A 158 5.46 -0.16 -16.57
N SER A 159 6.79 -0.08 -16.70
CA SER A 159 7.72 -1.05 -16.12
C SER A 159 7.63 -1.12 -14.59
N VAL A 160 7.56 0.05 -13.92
CA VAL A 160 7.37 0.13 -12.46
C VAL A 160 6.04 -0.48 -12.03
N MET A 161 4.97 -0.19 -12.77
CA MET A 161 3.64 -0.74 -12.51
C MET A 161 3.63 -2.27 -12.64
N ILE A 162 4.23 -2.80 -13.71
CA ILE A 162 4.34 -4.25 -13.98
C ILE A 162 5.15 -4.93 -12.88
N ALA A 163 6.29 -4.35 -12.47
CA ALA A 163 7.10 -4.88 -11.37
C ALA A 163 6.30 -4.97 -10.06
N GLY A 164 5.41 -4.00 -9.80
CA GLY A 164 4.49 -4.04 -8.66
C GLY A 164 3.51 -5.22 -8.70
N TYR A 165 2.93 -5.53 -9.87
CA TYR A 165 2.07 -6.70 -10.04
C TYR A 165 2.83 -8.03 -9.97
N ILE A 166 4.05 -8.10 -10.49
CA ILE A 166 4.91 -9.29 -10.37
C ILE A 166 5.24 -9.54 -8.89
N LEU A 167 5.60 -8.49 -8.15
CA LEU A 167 5.87 -8.60 -6.72
C LEU A 167 4.64 -9.06 -5.92
N LEU A 168 3.42 -8.72 -6.39
CA LEU A 168 2.19 -9.21 -5.80
C LEU A 168 1.98 -10.71 -6.02
N ALA A 169 2.46 -11.24 -7.15
CA ALA A 169 2.29 -12.63 -7.54
C ALA A 169 3.23 -13.61 -6.80
N ILE A 170 4.31 -13.12 -6.19
CA ILE A 170 5.37 -13.93 -5.52
C ILE A 170 5.31 -13.76 -3.98
#